data_AF-A0A0F9GU51-F1
#
_entry.id   AF-A0A0F9GU51-F1
#
_cell.length_a   1.000
_cell.length_b   1.000
_cell.length_c   1.000
_cell.angle_alpha   90.00
_cell.angle_beta   90.00
_cell.angle_gamma   90.00
#
_symmetry.space_group_name_H-M   'P 1'
#
loop_
_entity.id
_entity.type
_entity.pdbx_description
1 polymer ?
#
loop_
_entity_poly.entity_id
_entity_poly.type
_entity_poly.pdbx_seq_one_letter_code
_entity_poly.pdbx_strand_id
1 'polypeptide(L)'
;MIQFKRRRYTKDNDVSYYCWLLVNGIKVGNAAIIHDTLFNFNISTKYRNRGYASTFMAKIIEDNGNLKRLHVKSCDLKNGLLTDELVKFYKKYGFKIKNTTHPYGILMLRKVTNHCAGV
;
A
#
# COMPACT_ATOMS: atom_id res chain seq x y z
N MET A 1 -21.32 -2.40 1.88
CA MET A 1 -20.74 -1.68 0.71
C MET A 1 -19.29 -1.29 1.01
N ILE A 2 -18.35 -1.63 0.12
CA ILE A 2 -16.94 -1.21 0.21
C ILE A 2 -16.68 -0.13 -0.83
N GLN A 3 -15.98 0.95 -0.46
CA GLN A 3 -15.61 2.02 -1.37
C GLN A 3 -14.12 2.36 -1.22
N PHE A 4 -13.48 2.63 -2.34
CA PHE A 4 -12.13 3.18 -2.39
C PHE A 4 -12.23 4.66 -2.76
N LYS A 5 -11.63 5.54 -1.95
CA LYS A 5 -11.52 6.97 -2.25
C LYS A 5 -10.06 7.36 -2.34
N ARG A 6 -9.73 8.21 -3.32
CA ARG A 6 -8.41 8.81 -3.48
C ARG A 6 -8.55 10.32 -3.69
N ARG A 7 -7.64 11.09 -3.09
CA ARG A 7 -7.50 12.52 -3.32
C ARG A 7 -6.08 12.83 -3.77
N ARG A 8 -5.97 13.51 -4.91
CA ARG A 8 -4.70 14.05 -5.42
C ARG A 8 -4.35 15.35 -4.69
N TYR A 9 -3.09 15.49 -4.34
CA TYR A 9 -2.50 16.71 -3.81
C TYR A 9 -1.26 17.05 -4.63
N THR A 10 -1.03 18.33 -4.89
CA THR A 10 0.12 18.79 -5.67
C THR A 10 0.73 19.99 -4.98
N LYS A 11 2.04 19.92 -4.70
CA LYS A 11 2.83 20.98 -4.09
C LYS A 11 4.23 20.94 -4.68
N ASP A 12 4.75 22.09 -5.11
CA ASP A 12 6.13 22.23 -5.62
C ASP A 12 6.49 21.19 -6.71
N ASN A 13 5.57 20.91 -7.65
CA ASN A 13 5.64 19.88 -8.69
C ASN A 13 5.57 18.41 -8.21
N ASP A 14 5.47 18.17 -6.92
CA ASP A 14 5.28 16.83 -6.36
C ASP A 14 3.81 16.45 -6.33
N VAL A 15 3.51 15.25 -6.84
CA VAL A 15 2.17 14.68 -6.80
C VAL A 15 2.10 13.64 -5.70
N SER A 16 1.14 13.82 -4.81
CA SER A 16 0.81 12.89 -3.74
C SER A 16 -0.65 12.45 -3.82
N TYR A 17 -0.93 11.23 -3.37
CA TYR A 17 -2.27 10.68 -3.32
C TYR A 17 -2.58 10.17 -1.93
N TYR A 18 -3.65 10.70 -1.33
CA TYR A 18 -4.18 10.19 -0.07
C TYR A 18 -5.34 9.26 -0.37
N CYS A 19 -5.26 8.03 0.13
CA CYS A 19 -6.19 6.95 -0.18
C CYS A 19 -6.90 6.49 1.09
N TRP A 20 -8.18 6.13 0.96
CA TRP A 20 -9.00 5.61 2.04
C TRP A 20 -9.82 4.41 1.58
N LEU A 21 -9.92 3.42 2.47
CA LEU A 21 -10.91 2.36 2.36
C LEU A 21 -12.09 2.71 3.28
N LEU A 22 -13.28 2.76 2.70
CA LEU A 22 -14.53 2.96 3.43
C LEU A 22 -15.35 1.66 3.42
N VAL A 23 -15.94 1.31 4.56
CA VAL A 23 -16.92 0.22 4.68
C VAL A 23 -18.17 0.82 5.28
N ASN A 24 -19.28 0.78 4.52
CA ASN A 24 -20.54 1.41 4.88
C ASN A 24 -20.37 2.89 5.27
N GLY A 25 -19.57 3.63 4.50
CA GLY A 25 -19.26 5.05 4.74
C GLY A 25 -18.22 5.31 5.83
N ILE A 26 -17.81 4.31 6.62
CA ILE A 26 -16.85 4.46 7.71
C ILE A 26 -15.43 4.23 7.19
N LYS A 27 -14.50 5.15 7.50
CA LYS A 27 -13.08 4.99 7.20
C LYS A 27 -12.46 3.86 8.02
N VAL A 28 -12.11 2.76 7.35
CA VAL A 28 -11.48 1.59 7.96
C VAL A 28 -9.99 1.48 7.67
N GLY A 29 -9.51 2.16 6.62
CA GLY A 29 -8.10 2.15 6.25
C GLY A 29 -7.65 3.47 5.63
N ASN A 30 -6.35 3.73 5.74
CA ASN A 30 -5.69 4.88 5.13
C ASN A 30 -4.34 4.48 4.50
N ALA A 31 -3.92 5.24 3.50
CA ALA A 31 -2.62 5.15 2.88
C ALA A 31 -2.29 6.49 2.21
N ALA A 32 -1.00 6.76 2.00
CA ALA A 32 -0.53 7.86 1.18
C ALA A 32 0.47 7.33 0.16
N ILE A 33 0.44 7.85 -1.06
CA ILE A 33 1.40 7.53 -2.12
C ILE A 33 2.06 8.84 -2.50
N ILE A 34 3.37 8.95 -2.29
CA ILE A 34 4.14 10.14 -2.58
C ILE A 34 5.21 9.72 -3.58
N HIS A 35 5.17 10.32 -4.78
CA HIS A 35 5.89 9.84 -5.97
C HIS A 35 5.58 8.37 -6.29
N ASP A 36 6.46 7.45 -5.91
CA ASP A 36 6.38 6.02 -6.13
C ASP A 36 6.33 5.22 -4.82
N THR A 37 6.17 5.88 -3.68
CA THR A 37 6.28 5.24 -2.37
C THR A 37 4.96 5.29 -1.61
N LEU A 38 4.50 4.11 -1.18
CA LEU A 38 3.37 3.88 -0.29
C LEU A 38 3.82 4.07 1.17
N PHE A 39 3.14 5.00 1.83
CA PHE A 39 3.29 5.36 3.22
C PHE A 39 1.99 5.10 3.99
N ASN A 40 2.13 4.90 5.30
CA ASN A 40 1.02 4.86 6.25
C ASN A 40 -0.11 3.90 5.84
N PHE A 41 0.22 2.79 5.16
CA PHE A 41 -0.75 1.75 4.82
C PHE A 41 -1.21 1.07 6.11
N ASN A 42 -2.41 1.39 6.56
CA ASN A 42 -2.94 0.90 7.83
C ASN A 42 -4.43 0.57 7.72
N ILE A 43 -4.84 -0.46 8.45
CA ILE A 43 -6.23 -0.80 8.73
C ILE A 43 -6.47 -0.59 10.22
N SER A 44 -7.55 0.10 10.55
CA SER A 44 -8.00 0.30 11.94
C SER A 44 -8.08 -1.04 12.66
N THR A 45 -7.56 -1.10 13.88
CA THR A 45 -7.40 -2.33 14.68
C THR A 45 -8.69 -3.14 14.80
N LYS A 46 -9.84 -2.46 14.94
CA LYS A 46 -11.20 -3.05 14.97
C LYS A 46 -11.53 -3.88 13.72
N TYR A 47 -10.81 -3.68 12.62
CA TYR A 47 -11.11 -4.23 11.30
C TYR A 47 -9.97 -5.07 10.68
N ARG A 48 -8.83 -5.25 11.37
CA ARG A 48 -7.62 -5.90 10.79
C ARG A 48 -7.85 -7.34 10.34
N ASN A 49 -8.64 -8.14 11.08
CA ASN A 49 -8.86 -9.57 10.80
C ASN A 49 -10.03 -9.84 9.85
N ARG A 50 -10.36 -8.89 8.95
CA ARG A 50 -11.53 -8.97 8.06
C ARG A 50 -11.17 -8.94 6.57
N GLY A 51 -9.91 -9.17 6.22
CA GLY A 51 -9.44 -9.17 4.83
C GLY A 51 -9.35 -7.79 4.17
N TYR A 52 -9.68 -6.70 4.88
CA TYR A 52 -9.66 -5.35 4.33
C TYR A 52 -8.27 -4.87 3.93
N ALA A 53 -7.21 -5.32 4.60
CA ALA A 53 -5.84 -5.04 4.17
C ALA A 53 -5.59 -5.57 2.75
N SER A 54 -6.02 -6.79 2.45
CA SER A 54 -5.88 -7.36 1.11
C SER A 54 -6.70 -6.61 0.07
N THR A 55 -7.96 -6.30 0.39
CA THR A 55 -8.86 -5.53 -0.48
C THR A 55 -8.27 -4.15 -0.78
N PHE A 56 -7.73 -3.47 0.23
CA PHE A 56 -7.18 -2.14 0.08
C PHE A 56 -5.90 -2.13 -0.76
N MET A 57 -4.98 -3.09 -0.52
CA MET A 57 -3.76 -3.21 -1.31
C MET A 57 -4.05 -3.50 -2.78
N ALA A 58 -5.00 -4.40 -3.07
CA ALA A 58 -5.42 -4.68 -4.45
C ALA A 58 -5.91 -3.42 -5.16
N LYS A 59 -6.77 -2.62 -4.50
CA LYS A 59 -7.28 -1.37 -5.05
C LYS A 59 -6.20 -0.30 -5.26
N ILE A 60 -5.24 -0.20 -4.32
CA ILE A 60 -4.10 0.70 -4.48
C ILE A 60 -3.28 0.34 -5.73
N ILE A 61 -3.00 -0.95 -5.94
CA ILE A 61 -2.19 -1.41 -7.07
C ILE A 61 -2.94 -1.21 -8.40
N GLU A 62 -4.24 -1.49 -8.43
CA GLU A 62 -5.12 -1.27 -9.59
C GLU A 62 -5.15 0.22 -9.99
N ASP A 63 -5.47 1.11 -9.04
CA ASP A 63 -5.63 2.55 -9.29
C ASP A 63 -4.31 3.28 -9.55
N ASN A 64 -3.18 2.68 -9.14
CA ASN A 64 -1.84 3.21 -9.39
C ASN A 64 -1.08 2.41 -10.46
N GLY A 65 -1.81 1.69 -11.32
CA GLY A 65 -1.28 0.86 -12.41
C GLY A 65 -0.26 1.54 -13.33
N ASN A 66 -0.29 2.87 -13.41
CA ASN A 66 0.64 3.69 -14.20
C ASN A 66 2.00 3.91 -13.53
N LEU A 67 2.15 3.60 -12.23
CA LEU A 67 3.44 3.71 -11.56
C LEU A 67 4.37 2.60 -12.06
N LYS A 68 5.51 2.96 -12.65
CA LYS A 68 6.52 1.95 -13.07
C LYS A 68 6.99 1.07 -11.90
N ARG A 69 6.96 1.63 -10.68
CA ARG A 69 7.39 1.00 -9.43
C ARG A 69 6.52 1.49 -8.27
N LEU A 70 6.28 0.62 -7.30
CA LEU A 70 5.71 0.98 -6.00
C LEU A 70 6.64 0.49 -4.90
N HIS A 71 7.09 1.41 -4.06
CA HIS A 71 7.84 1.14 -2.84
C HIS A 71 6.88 1.15 -1.65
N VAL A 72 7.19 0.41 -0.59
CA VAL A 72 6.46 0.48 0.67
C VAL A 72 7.45 0.78 1.77
N LYS A 73 7.14 1.78 2.59
CA LYS A 73 7.82 1.99 3.87
C LYS A 73 6.90 1.49 4.97
N SER A 74 7.34 0.47 5.70
CA SER A 74 6.57 -0.15 6.78
C SER A 74 7.20 0.18 8.13
N CYS A 75 6.46 0.87 8.97
CA CYS A 75 6.89 1.20 10.33
C CYS A 75 6.57 0.09 11.35
N ASP A 76 5.86 -0.97 10.95
CA ASP A 76 5.49 -2.07 11.83
C ASP A 76 6.63 -3.09 11.90
N LEU A 77 7.67 -2.72 12.65
CA LEU A 77 8.87 -3.51 12.88
C LEU A 77 8.84 -4.08 14.30
N LYS A 78 8.88 -5.40 14.45
CA LYS A 78 9.12 -6.05 15.74
C LYS A 78 10.63 -6.16 15.93
N ASN A 79 11.17 -5.49 16.96
CA ASN A 79 12.62 -5.40 17.19
C ASN A 79 13.42 -4.87 15.98
N GLY A 80 12.85 -3.95 15.21
CA GLY A 80 13.50 -3.40 14.02
C GLY A 80 13.42 -4.29 12.77
N LEU A 81 12.67 -5.40 12.81
CA LEU A 81 12.50 -6.33 11.69
C LEU A 81 11.03 -6.47 11.27
N LEU A 82 10.80 -6.69 9.98
CA LEU A 82 9.48 -7.06 9.47
C LEU A 82 9.09 -8.46 9.98
N THR A 83 7.84 -8.62 10.41
CA THR A 83 7.32 -9.94 10.79
C THR A 83 7.10 -10.83 9.57
N ASP A 84 7.16 -12.16 9.76
CA ASP A 84 6.91 -13.14 8.69
C ASP A 84 5.54 -12.96 8.02
N GLU A 85 4.53 -12.55 8.79
CA GLU A 85 3.18 -12.27 8.28
C GLU A 85 3.17 -11.10 7.31
N LEU A 86 3.84 -9.99 7.66
CA LEU A 86 3.99 -8.83 6.77
C LEU A 86 4.79 -9.20 5.53
N VAL A 87 5.88 -9.96 5.69
CA VAL A 87 6.68 -10.47 4.57
C VAL A 87 5.82 -11.29 3.61
N LYS A 88 5.03 -12.25 4.11
CA LYS A 88 4.11 -13.08 3.31
C LYS A 88 3.04 -12.22 2.62
N PHE A 89 2.47 -11.25 3.34
CA PHE A 89 1.48 -10.32 2.79
C PHE A 89 2.02 -9.56 1.59
N TYR A 90 3.19 -8.91 1.72
CA TYR A 90 3.76 -8.13 0.62
C TYR A 90 4.25 -9.03 -0.55
N LYS A 91 4.81 -10.21 -0.26
CA LYS A 91 5.19 -11.17 -1.31
C LYS A 91 3.99 -11.63 -2.16
N LYS A 92 2.80 -11.80 -1.57
CA LYS A 92 1.56 -12.12 -2.31
C LYS A 92 1.25 -11.11 -3.41
N TYR A 93 1.61 -9.83 -3.20
CA TYR A 93 1.41 -8.77 -4.19
C TYR A 93 2.64 -8.52 -5.07
N GLY A 94 3.60 -9.44 -5.10
CA GLY A 94 4.77 -9.37 -5.98
C GLY A 94 5.85 -8.39 -5.54
N PHE A 95 5.82 -7.90 -4.29
CA PHE A 95 6.89 -7.08 -3.76
C PHE A 95 8.11 -7.96 -3.44
N LYS A 96 9.28 -7.52 -3.91
CA LYS A 96 10.57 -8.07 -3.48
C LYS A 96 11.05 -7.33 -2.22
N ILE A 97 11.57 -8.06 -1.25
CA ILE A 97 12.10 -7.49 0.00
C ILE A 97 13.61 -7.35 -0.18
N LYS A 98 14.10 -6.11 -0.15
CA LYS A 98 15.52 -5.81 -0.38
C LYS A 98 16.30 -5.47 0.88
N ASN A 99 15.66 -4.88 1.88
CA ASN A 99 16.33 -4.53 3.13
C ASN A 99 15.33 -4.58 4.30
N THR A 100 15.55 -5.51 5.22
CA THR A 100 14.73 -5.71 6.43
C THR A 100 15.26 -4.96 7.66
N THR A 101 16.44 -4.32 7.58
CA THR A 101 17.15 -3.71 8.72
C THR A 101 17.14 -2.18 8.73
N HIS A 102 16.57 -1.53 7.71
CA HIS A 102 16.39 -0.08 7.72
C HIS A 102 15.33 0.31 8.78
N PRO A 103 15.49 1.43 9.53
CA PRO A 103 14.55 1.87 10.59
C PRO A 103 13.09 2.13 10.14
N TYR A 104 12.81 1.99 8.84
CA TYR A 104 11.47 2.16 8.25
C TYR A 104 11.04 0.95 7.40
N GLY A 105 11.71 -0.21 7.52
CA GLY A 105 11.42 -1.43 6.77
C GLY A 105 11.26 -1.17 5.27
N ILE A 106 12.38 -1.05 4.54
CA ILE A 106 12.35 -0.71 3.12
C ILE A 106 11.92 -1.95 2.30
N LEU A 107 10.63 -1.99 1.97
CA LEU A 107 10.04 -2.95 1.05
C LEU A 107 10.08 -2.37 -0.36
N MET A 108 11.04 -2.80 -1.19
CA MET A 108 11.17 -2.32 -2.57
C MET A 108 11.28 -3.45 -3.58
N LEU A 109 10.18 -3.66 -4.30
CA LEU A 109 10.03 -3.49 -5.75
C LEU A 109 8.95 -4.44 -6.26
N ARG A 110 7.77 -3.90 -6.58
CA ARG A 110 6.92 -4.45 -7.64
C ARG A 110 7.22 -3.66 -8.92
N LYS A 111 7.63 -4.33 -10.00
CA LYS A 111 7.48 -3.75 -11.35
C LYS A 111 5.99 -3.88 -11.66
N VAL A 112 5.26 -2.77 -11.72
CA VAL A 112 3.88 -2.82 -12.19
C VAL A 112 3.98 -2.99 -13.70
N THR A 113 3.97 -4.24 -14.15
CA THR A 113 3.73 -4.52 -15.56
C THR A 113 2.28 -4.20 -15.80
N ASN A 114 1.99 -3.25 -16.68
CA ASN A 114 0.65 -3.02 -17.20
C ASN A 114 0.08 -4.39 -17.59
N HIS A 115 -0.85 -4.91 -16.80
CA HIS A 115 -1.81 -5.84 -17.36
C HIS A 115 -2.83 -4.93 -18.03
N CYS A 116 -2.55 -4.60 -19.29
CA CYS A 116 -3.64 -4.42 -20.22
C CYS A 116 -4.39 -5.75 -20.22
N ALA A 117 -5.41 -5.87 -19.35
CA ALA A 117 -6.50 -6.79 -19.59
C ALA A 117 -7.26 -6.20 -20.78
N GLY A 118 -6.73 -6.49 -21.96
CA GLY A 118 -7.32 -6.21 -23.25
C GLY A 118 -7.18 -7.47 -24.07
N VAL A 119 -7.94 -8.50 -23.70
CA VAL A 119 -8.78 -9.31 -24.59
C VAL A 119 -9.97 -9.80 -23.77
#